data_AF-A0A183EDY4-F1
#
_entry.id   AF-A0A183EDY4-F1
#
_cell.length_a   1.000
_cell.length_b   1.000
_cell.length_c   1.000
_cell.angle_alpha   90.00
_cell.angle_beta   90.00
_cell.angle_gamma   90.00
#
_symmetry.space_group_name_H-M   'P 1'
#
loop_
_entity.id
_entity.type
_entity.pdbx_description
1 polymer ?
#
loop_
_entity_poly.entity_id
_entity_poly.type
_entity_poly.pdbx_seq_one_letter_code
_entity_poly.pdbx_strand_id
1 'polypeptide(L)'
;MDFGKRMQVSLELQQLLCKFGCGVKGYAKDQVECTDLYPMVGLQRLGEIIDSNFGERPFVYDFENEMEEMCNLIRVEISKTELPQTKVMWMECAVSSWLAHEGYGRALVAFHKHSEEQGIGPPLSRCEIETTEMEQRRELRRLILNGQVAEAMRIVEATWPGLFERNKELTLMLKCQQYVEMYAIANRVSIFLHLFQITGARW
;
A
#
# COMPACT_ATOMS: atom_id res chain seq x y z
N MET A 1 5.23 19.19 21.90
CA MET A 1 5.87 17.95 21.42
C MET A 1 6.16 18.17 19.96
N ASP A 2 7.41 18.51 19.69
CA ASP A 2 7.89 19.06 18.44
C ASP A 2 8.30 17.89 17.52
N PHE A 3 7.46 17.53 16.54
CA PHE A 3 7.82 16.59 15.49
C PHE A 3 8.59 17.31 14.38
N GLY A 4 9.67 17.99 14.77
CA GLY A 4 10.56 18.76 13.93
C GLY A 4 11.90 18.07 13.72
N LYS A 5 11.92 16.81 13.29
CA LYS A 5 13.11 16.24 12.63
C LYS A 5 12.79 16.04 11.17
N ARG A 6 12.88 17.15 10.43
CA ARG A 6 13.00 17.16 8.98
C ARG A 6 14.23 16.30 8.67
N MET A 7 14.00 15.13 8.10
CA MET A 7 15.08 14.31 7.54
C MET A 7 15.69 15.16 6.42
N GLN A 8 16.76 15.89 6.73
CA GLN A 8 17.58 16.55 5.72
C GLN A 8 18.29 15.42 4.98
N VAL A 9 17.61 14.87 3.99
CA VAL A 9 18.30 14.25 2.86
C VAL A 9 18.92 15.44 2.12
N SER A 10 20.16 15.76 2.48
CA SER A 10 20.96 16.74 1.75
C SER A 10 21.30 16.12 0.41
N LEU A 11 20.39 16.23 -0.55
CA LEU A 11 20.71 16.00 -1.95
C LEU A 11 21.54 17.21 -2.39
N GLU A 12 22.86 17.05 -2.35
CA GLU A 12 23.81 18.02 -2.87
C GLU A 12 23.48 18.27 -4.34
N LEU A 13 23.04 19.49 -4.65
CA LEU A 13 22.77 19.93 -6.01
C LEU A 13 24.11 20.16 -6.72
N GLN A 14 24.64 19.07 -7.24
CA GLN A 14 25.90 19.01 -7.95
C GLN A 14 25.74 19.49 -9.40
N GLN A 15 26.40 20.59 -9.79
CA GLN A 15 26.47 21.01 -11.20
C GLN A 15 27.51 20.17 -11.94
N LEU A 16 27.02 19.27 -12.80
CA LEU A 16 27.82 18.38 -13.64
C LEU A 16 28.34 19.10 -14.89
N LEU A 17 29.65 19.00 -15.14
CA LEU A 17 30.28 19.44 -16.39
C LEU A 17 30.75 18.23 -17.19
N CYS A 18 30.08 17.98 -18.32
CA CYS A 18 30.43 16.91 -19.26
C CYS A 18 31.04 17.51 -20.52
N LYS A 19 32.15 16.94 -21.02
CA LYS A 19 32.75 17.32 -22.31
C LYS A 19 32.77 16.09 -23.21
N PHE A 20 32.26 16.22 -24.44
CA PHE A 20 32.25 15.24 -25.53
C PHE A 20 32.79 13.84 -25.19
N GLY A 21 31.89 12.89 -24.94
CA GLY A 21 32.18 11.45 -24.91
C GLY A 21 33.12 10.95 -23.80
N CYS A 22 33.54 11.81 -22.88
CA CYS A 22 34.20 11.40 -21.64
C CYS A 22 33.27 11.73 -20.47
N GLY A 23 33.19 10.82 -19.49
CA GLY A 23 32.26 10.88 -18.35
C GLY A 23 32.42 12.14 -17.48
N VAL A 24 31.73 12.17 -16.33
CA VAL A 24 31.78 13.29 -15.37
C VAL A 24 33.21 13.73 -15.13
N LYS A 25 33.51 15.01 -15.41
CA LYS A 25 34.83 15.58 -15.12
C LYS A 25 34.98 16.09 -13.69
N GLY A 26 33.86 16.24 -12.98
CA GLY A 26 33.78 16.72 -11.61
C GLY A 26 32.59 17.64 -11.42
N TYR A 27 32.46 18.12 -10.18
CA TYR A 27 31.40 19.03 -9.77
C TYR A 27 31.94 20.46 -9.71
N ALA A 28 31.20 21.40 -10.31
CA ALA A 28 31.63 22.80 -10.34
C ALA A 28 31.37 23.52 -9.00
N LYS A 29 30.38 23.04 -8.22
CA LYS A 29 30.03 23.58 -6.91
C LYS A 29 29.27 22.52 -6.09
N ASP A 30 29.64 22.37 -4.82
CA ASP A 30 29.06 21.35 -3.92
C ASP A 30 27.74 21.79 -3.28
N GLN A 31 27.51 23.11 -3.16
CA GLN A 31 26.26 23.68 -2.62
C GLN A 31 25.81 24.91 -3.40
N VAL A 32 24.61 24.86 -3.96
CA VAL A 32 23.93 25.99 -4.58
C VAL A 32 22.70 26.34 -3.74
N GLU A 33 22.82 27.34 -2.86
CA GLU A 33 21.69 27.89 -2.11
C GLU A 33 20.86 28.85 -2.99
N CYS A 34 20.32 28.36 -4.10
CA CYS A 34 19.46 29.15 -4.97
C CYS A 34 18.38 28.25 -5.57
N THR A 35 17.11 28.63 -5.37
CA THR A 35 15.95 27.86 -5.84
C THR A 35 15.60 28.11 -7.30
N ASP A 36 16.06 29.23 -7.87
CA ASP A 36 15.71 29.64 -9.23
C ASP A 36 16.97 29.85 -10.07
N LEU A 37 17.38 28.82 -10.79
CA LEU A 37 18.50 28.85 -11.72
C LEU A 37 17.98 28.93 -13.16
N TYR A 38 18.58 29.83 -13.94
CA TYR A 38 18.28 29.99 -15.36
C TYR A 38 19.52 29.66 -16.19
N PRO A 39 19.39 28.90 -17.30
CA PRO A 39 20.52 28.64 -18.18
C PRO A 39 21.00 29.95 -18.79
N MET A 40 22.29 30.26 -18.65
CA MET A 40 22.93 31.43 -19.24
C MET A 40 24.10 31.00 -20.11
N VAL A 41 24.22 31.60 -21.29
CA VAL A 41 25.33 31.38 -22.22
C VAL A 41 25.94 32.73 -22.56
N GLY A 42 27.25 32.86 -22.35
CA GLY A 42 28.03 34.03 -22.75
C GLY A 42 28.89 33.72 -23.97
N LEU A 43 28.79 34.52 -25.02
CA LEU A 43 29.62 34.44 -26.23
C LEU A 43 30.66 35.55 -26.24
N GLN A 44 31.88 35.26 -26.68
CA GLN A 44 32.98 36.24 -26.65
C GLN A 44 33.24 36.85 -28.02
N ARG A 45 33.03 36.12 -29.12
CA ARG A 45 33.38 36.58 -30.47
C ARG A 45 32.16 36.79 -31.35
N LEU A 46 32.25 37.81 -32.22
CA LEU A 46 31.26 38.04 -33.28
C LEU A 46 31.25 36.85 -34.25
N GLY A 47 30.07 36.29 -34.50
CA GLY A 47 29.87 35.18 -35.43
C GLY A 47 29.92 33.78 -34.80
N GLU A 48 30.03 33.67 -33.47
CA GLU A 48 29.86 32.38 -32.78
C GLU A 48 28.38 31.95 -32.77
N ILE A 49 28.14 30.68 -33.09
CA ILE A 49 26.80 30.07 -33.07
C ILE A 49 26.84 28.91 -32.08
N ILE A 50 25.87 28.87 -31.18
CA ILE A 50 25.66 27.76 -30.25
C ILE A 50 24.30 27.16 -30.56
N ASP A 51 24.28 25.83 -30.64
CA ASP A 51 23.07 25.02 -30.70
C ASP A 51 22.83 24.43 -29.31
N SER A 52 21.58 24.41 -28.85
CA SER A 52 21.20 23.89 -27.54
C SER A 52 20.34 22.64 -27.69
N ASN A 53 20.41 21.77 -26.68
CA ASN A 53 19.55 20.60 -26.60
C ASN A 53 19.02 20.50 -25.17
N PHE A 54 17.74 20.78 -25.00
CA PHE A 54 17.02 20.64 -23.73
C PHE A 54 16.18 19.35 -23.69
N GLY A 55 16.52 18.36 -24.52
CA GLY A 55 15.81 17.08 -24.64
C GLY A 55 15.03 16.92 -25.95
N GLU A 56 15.15 17.87 -26.89
CA GLU A 56 14.57 17.76 -28.24
C GLU A 56 15.23 16.64 -29.06
N ARG A 57 16.50 16.34 -28.77
CA ARG A 57 17.29 15.28 -29.39
C ARG A 57 17.90 14.40 -28.29
N PRO A 58 18.22 13.11 -28.57
CA PRO A 58 18.93 12.27 -27.62
C PRO A 58 20.22 12.92 -27.14
N PHE A 59 20.49 12.84 -25.83
CA PHE A 59 21.72 13.38 -25.25
C PHE A 59 22.90 12.48 -25.60
N VAL A 60 24.06 13.09 -25.83
CA VAL A 60 25.33 12.35 -26.03
C VAL A 60 25.84 11.77 -24.70
N TYR A 61 25.43 12.37 -23.59
CA TYR A 61 25.77 11.95 -22.24
C TYR A 61 24.67 11.06 -21.67
N ASP A 62 25.05 9.91 -21.12
CA ASP A 62 24.13 8.95 -20.50
C ASP A 62 23.87 9.33 -19.03
N PHE A 63 23.08 10.40 -18.83
CA PHE A 63 22.64 10.79 -17.50
C PHE A 63 21.56 9.85 -16.94
N GLU A 64 20.93 9.01 -17.77
CA GLU A 64 19.90 8.08 -17.33
C GLU A 64 20.51 7.00 -16.43
N ASN A 65 21.62 6.41 -16.87
CA ASN A 65 22.36 5.43 -16.06
C ASN A 65 22.86 6.05 -14.74
N GLU A 66 23.39 7.28 -14.77
CA GLU A 66 23.85 7.94 -13.54
C GLU A 66 22.71 8.30 -12.58
N MET A 67 21.56 8.70 -13.11
CA MET A 67 20.37 8.93 -12.31
C MET A 67 19.90 7.64 -11.65
N GLU A 68 19.93 6.52 -12.38
CA GLU A 68 19.61 5.20 -11.84
C GLU A 68 20.61 4.78 -10.73
N GLU A 69 21.91 4.96 -10.96
CA GLU A 69 22.94 4.71 -9.95
C GLU A 69 22.72 5.55 -8.69
N MET A 70 22.45 6.85 -8.85
CA MET A 70 22.17 7.74 -7.73
C MET A 70 20.90 7.34 -6.98
N CYS A 71 19.81 7.01 -7.69
CA CYS A 71 18.60 6.48 -7.08
C CYS A 71 18.86 5.18 -6.31
N ASN A 72 19.69 4.28 -6.84
CA ASN A 72 20.06 3.04 -6.17
C ASN A 72 20.88 3.30 -4.91
N LEU A 73 21.83 4.24 -4.93
CA LEU A 73 22.59 4.65 -3.75
C LEU A 73 21.66 5.20 -2.65
N ILE A 74 20.75 6.11 -3.01
CA ILE A 74 19.79 6.68 -2.07
C ILE A 74 18.88 5.58 -1.49
N ARG A 75 18.38 4.67 -2.33
CA ARG A 75 17.54 3.55 -1.87
C ARG A 75 18.29 2.65 -0.89
N VAL A 76 19.55 2.34 -1.17
CA VAL A 76 20.40 1.56 -0.26
C VAL A 76 20.56 2.30 1.07
N GLU A 77 20.79 3.61 1.05
CA GLU A 77 20.93 4.41 2.26
C GLU A 77 19.63 4.46 3.09
N ILE A 78 18.49 4.66 2.43
CA ILE A 78 17.17 4.61 3.07
C ILE A 78 16.94 3.23 3.70
N SER A 79 17.31 2.14 3.02
CA SER A 79 17.11 0.78 3.53
C SER A 79 17.95 0.47 4.77
N LYS A 80 19.09 1.14 4.95
CA LYS A 80 19.96 1.01 6.14
C LYS A 80 19.48 1.86 7.31
N THR A 81 18.55 2.79 7.08
CA THR A 81 18.11 3.72 8.11
C THR A 81 17.28 2.97 9.16
N GLU A 82 17.78 2.95 10.39
CA GLU A 82 17.04 2.37 11.52
C GLU A 82 15.83 3.24 11.87
N LEU A 83 14.66 2.62 11.87
CA LEU A 83 13.42 3.30 12.25
C LEU A 83 13.28 3.33 13.78
N PRO A 84 12.77 4.44 14.36
CA PRO A 84 12.43 4.47 15.78
C PRO A 84 11.43 3.37 16.13
N GLN A 85 11.62 2.72 17.28
CA GLN A 85 10.76 1.63 17.77
C GLN A 85 9.27 2.00 17.72
N THR A 86 8.90 3.24 18.06
CA THR A 86 7.51 3.72 18.01
C THR A 86 6.87 3.59 16.62
N LYS A 87 7.63 3.80 15.54
CA LYS A 87 7.12 3.63 14.17
C LYS A 87 6.96 2.16 13.81
N VAL A 88 7.94 1.33 14.18
CA VAL A 88 7.89 -0.12 13.97
C VAL A 88 6.65 -0.71 14.67
N MET A 89 6.47 -0.37 15.94
CA MET A 89 5.29 -0.72 16.74
C MET A 89 3.97 -0.35 16.05
N TRP A 90 3.88 0.86 15.50
CA TRP A 90 2.68 1.33 14.82
C TRP A 90 2.40 0.53 13.54
N MET A 91 3.45 0.22 12.75
CA MET A 91 3.33 -0.60 11.54
C MET A 91 2.86 -2.01 11.88
N GLU A 92 3.45 -2.65 12.90
CA GLU A 92 3.04 -3.96 13.39
C GLU A 92 1.56 -3.99 13.82
N CYS A 93 1.11 -2.96 14.55
CA CYS A 93 -0.29 -2.81 14.93
C CYS A 93 -1.21 -2.67 13.71
N ALA A 94 -0.80 -1.87 12.73
CA ALA A 94 -1.59 -1.62 11.52
C ALA A 94 -1.74 -2.89 10.67
N VAL A 95 -0.65 -3.63 10.47
CA VAL A 95 -0.65 -4.92 9.75
C VAL A 95 -1.50 -5.94 10.49
N SER A 96 -1.36 -6.04 11.81
CA SER A 96 -2.14 -6.95 12.64
C SER A 96 -3.65 -6.64 12.59
N SER A 97 -4.02 -5.36 12.69
CA SER A 97 -5.42 -4.94 12.59
C SER A 97 -6.01 -5.28 11.22
N TRP A 98 -5.25 -5.10 10.14
CA TRP A 98 -5.69 -5.46 8.79
C TRP A 98 -5.86 -6.97 8.62
N LEU A 99 -4.90 -7.78 9.09
CA LEU A 99 -4.99 -9.25 9.05
C LEU A 99 -6.20 -9.77 9.84
N ALA A 100 -6.48 -9.17 11.00
CA ALA A 100 -7.66 -9.47 11.80
C ALA A 100 -8.95 -9.07 11.09
N HIS A 101 -8.97 -7.88 10.46
CA HIS A 101 -10.12 -7.40 9.71
C HIS A 101 -10.49 -8.33 8.54
N GLU A 102 -9.52 -8.74 7.73
CA GLU A 102 -9.76 -9.60 6.57
C GLU A 102 -10.09 -11.05 6.93
N GLY A 103 -9.83 -11.46 8.18
CA GLY A 103 -10.05 -12.82 8.66
C GLY A 103 -8.87 -13.77 8.43
N TYR A 104 -7.67 -13.24 8.19
CA TYR A 104 -6.44 -14.03 8.00
C TYR A 104 -5.84 -14.51 9.33
N GLY A 105 -6.62 -15.23 10.14
CA GLY A 105 -6.22 -15.66 11.49
C GLY A 105 -4.91 -16.45 11.54
N ARG A 106 -4.70 -17.39 10.61
CA ARG A 106 -3.44 -18.16 10.53
C ARG A 106 -2.21 -17.28 10.27
N ALA A 107 -2.34 -16.28 9.40
CA ALA A 107 -1.25 -15.35 9.10
C ALA A 107 -1.02 -14.40 10.28
N LEU A 108 -2.09 -13.94 10.93
CA LEU A 108 -2.03 -13.12 12.14
C LEU A 108 -1.26 -13.81 13.26
N VAL A 109 -1.54 -15.10 13.53
CA VAL A 109 -0.82 -15.90 14.54
C VAL A 109 0.66 -16.03 14.19
N ALA A 110 0.99 -16.36 12.94
CA ALA A 110 2.38 -16.48 12.51
C ALA A 110 3.13 -15.14 12.58
N PHE A 111 2.46 -14.04 12.23
CA PHE A 111 3.00 -12.69 12.29
C PHE A 111 3.31 -12.26 13.73
N HIS A 112 2.39 -12.52 14.67
CA HIS A 112 2.61 -12.25 16.10
C HIS A 112 3.77 -13.05 16.67
N LYS A 113 3.84 -14.35 16.36
CA LYS A 113 4.94 -15.20 16.82
C LYS A 113 6.30 -14.64 16.40
N HIS A 114 6.40 -14.14 15.17
CA HIS A 114 7.62 -13.50 14.67
C HIS A 114 7.92 -12.17 15.39
N SER A 115 6.90 -11.35 15.64
CA SER A 115 7.03 -10.07 16.34
C SER A 115 7.48 -10.23 17.81
N GLU A 116 7.00 -11.29 18.47
CA GLU A 116 7.43 -11.69 19.82
C GLU A 116 8.88 -12.19 19.85
N GLU A 117 9.27 -13.04 18.88
CA GLU A 117 10.65 -13.53 18.73
C GLU A 117 11.66 -12.38 18.52
N GLN A 118 11.24 -11.30 17.87
CA GLN A 118 12.07 -10.11 17.65
C GLN A 118 12.09 -9.14 18.86
N GLY A 119 11.29 -9.37 19.90
CA GLY A 119 11.19 -8.47 21.06
C GLY A 119 10.57 -7.11 20.72
N ILE A 120 9.90 -7.01 19.57
CA ILE A 120 9.31 -5.79 19.02
C ILE A 120 7.79 -5.75 19.29
N GLY A 121 7.16 -6.86 19.67
CA GLY A 121 5.72 -6.92 19.82
C GLY A 121 5.18 -6.16 21.06
N PRO A 122 4.04 -5.44 20.94
CA PRO A 122 3.24 -5.10 22.11
C PRO A 122 2.74 -6.42 22.73
N PRO A 123 2.63 -6.51 24.07
CA PRO A 123 2.06 -7.70 24.70
C PRO A 123 0.67 -7.98 24.12
N LEU A 124 0.38 -9.27 23.87
CA LEU A 124 -0.86 -9.88 23.36
C LEU A 124 -2.18 -9.21 23.81
N SER A 125 -2.16 -8.53 24.94
CA SER A 125 -3.30 -7.90 25.63
C SER A 125 -4.12 -6.89 24.81
N ARG A 126 -3.66 -6.40 23.64
CA ARG A 126 -4.44 -5.46 22.81
C ARG A 126 -4.87 -6.02 21.44
N CYS A 127 -4.28 -7.11 20.99
CA CYS A 127 -4.64 -7.80 19.76
C CYS A 127 -5.11 -9.18 20.14
N GLU A 128 -6.39 -9.31 20.48
CA GLU A 128 -7.04 -10.60 20.69
C GLU A 128 -6.93 -11.42 19.39
N ILE A 129 -5.95 -12.29 19.36
CA ILE A 129 -5.75 -13.31 18.34
C ILE A 129 -7.00 -14.20 18.39
N GLU A 130 -7.74 -14.23 17.28
CA GLU A 130 -9.08 -14.81 17.16
C GLU A 130 -10.10 -14.12 18.07
N THR A 131 -10.47 -12.87 17.75
CA THR A 131 -11.71 -12.34 18.30
C THR A 131 -12.86 -13.24 17.86
N THR A 132 -13.79 -13.49 18.78
CA THR A 132 -15.07 -14.15 18.48
C THR A 132 -15.76 -13.52 17.26
N GLU A 133 -15.55 -12.22 17.03
CA GLU A 133 -16.01 -11.49 15.86
C GLU A 133 -15.40 -11.97 14.53
N MET A 134 -14.11 -12.33 14.49
CA MET A 134 -13.48 -12.91 13.30
C MET A 134 -14.08 -14.27 12.96
N GLU A 135 -14.27 -15.12 13.96
CA GLU A 135 -14.88 -16.44 13.79
C GLU A 135 -16.34 -16.33 13.35
N GLN A 136 -17.11 -15.43 13.97
CA GLN A 136 -18.49 -15.15 13.58
C GLN A 136 -18.58 -14.68 12.13
N ARG A 137 -17.72 -13.73 11.70
CA ARG A 137 -17.68 -13.29 10.29
C ARG A 137 -17.31 -14.42 9.34
N ARG A 138 -16.34 -15.26 9.71
CA ARG A 138 -15.92 -16.42 8.90
C ARG A 138 -17.04 -17.44 8.76
N GLU A 139 -17.74 -17.75 9.83
CA GLU A 139 -18.86 -18.69 9.83
C GLU A 139 -20.02 -18.15 9.00
N LEU A 140 -20.33 -16.86 9.11
CA LEU A 140 -21.34 -16.23 8.26
C LEU A 140 -20.98 -16.29 6.77
N ARG A 141 -19.73 -15.95 6.41
CA ARG A 141 -19.26 -16.09 5.02
C ARG A 141 -19.39 -17.55 4.56
N ARG A 142 -19.04 -18.53 5.40
CA ARG A 142 -19.16 -19.95 5.09
C ARG A 142 -20.61 -20.35 4.81
N LEU A 143 -21.55 -19.93 5.66
CA LEU A 143 -22.97 -20.24 5.50
C LEU A 143 -23.56 -19.62 4.23
N ILE A 144 -23.21 -18.37 3.92
CA ILE A 144 -23.64 -17.68 2.70
C ILE A 144 -23.08 -18.39 1.46
N LEU A 145 -21.78 -18.72 1.46
CA LEU A 145 -21.15 -19.44 0.34
C LEU A 145 -21.71 -20.85 0.14
N ASN A 146 -22.21 -21.49 1.20
CA ASN A 146 -22.86 -22.81 1.12
C ASN A 146 -24.34 -22.76 0.72
N GLY A 147 -24.88 -21.57 0.44
CA GLY A 147 -26.30 -21.40 0.10
C GLY A 147 -27.25 -21.59 1.29
N GLN A 148 -26.75 -21.37 2.51
CA GLN A 148 -27.51 -21.45 3.75
C GLN A 148 -27.84 -20.05 4.27
N VAL A 149 -28.30 -19.15 3.39
CA VAL A 149 -28.51 -17.73 3.75
C VAL A 149 -29.61 -17.56 4.80
N ALA A 150 -30.63 -18.42 4.80
CA ALA A 150 -31.67 -18.42 5.83
C ALA A 150 -31.09 -18.59 7.25
N GLU A 151 -30.13 -19.51 7.39
CA GLU A 151 -29.47 -19.78 8.66
C GLU A 151 -28.48 -18.67 9.01
N ALA A 152 -27.75 -18.15 8.02
CA ALA A 152 -26.89 -16.99 8.20
C ALA A 152 -27.67 -15.78 8.74
N MET A 153 -28.84 -15.47 8.19
CA MET A 153 -29.69 -14.38 8.68
C MET A 153 -30.17 -14.62 10.11
N ARG A 154 -30.52 -15.86 10.48
CA ARG A 154 -30.93 -16.20 11.84
C ARG A 154 -29.81 -15.96 12.84
N ILE A 155 -28.57 -16.34 12.50
CA ILE A 155 -27.39 -16.10 13.33
C ILE A 155 -27.12 -14.60 13.45
N VAL A 156 -27.17 -13.86 12.34
CA VAL A 156 -26.96 -12.40 12.35
C VAL A 156 -27.95 -11.70 13.27
N GLU A 157 -29.24 -11.99 13.19
CA GLU A 157 -30.24 -11.34 14.06
C GLU A 157 -30.09 -11.73 15.53
N ALA A 158 -29.62 -12.95 15.81
CA ALA A 158 -29.33 -13.40 17.17
C ALA A 158 -28.08 -12.73 17.77
N THR A 159 -27.05 -12.50 16.96
CA THR A 159 -25.78 -11.92 17.41
C THR A 159 -25.80 -10.38 17.39
N TRP A 160 -26.46 -9.77 16.42
CA TRP A 160 -26.59 -8.31 16.24
C TRP A 160 -28.05 -7.91 15.98
N PRO A 161 -28.88 -7.84 17.04
CA PRO A 161 -30.29 -7.50 16.90
C PRO A 161 -30.46 -6.10 16.30
N GLY A 162 -31.39 -5.97 15.35
CA GLY A 162 -31.70 -4.71 14.68
C GLY A 162 -30.71 -4.28 13.58
N LEU A 163 -29.74 -5.12 13.20
CA LEU A 163 -28.86 -4.85 12.06
C LEU A 163 -29.67 -4.72 10.75
N PHE A 164 -30.65 -5.61 10.55
CA PHE A 164 -31.50 -5.61 9.36
C PHE A 164 -32.47 -4.43 9.30
N GLU A 165 -32.84 -3.86 10.44
CA GLU A 165 -33.68 -2.66 10.52
C GLU A 165 -32.89 -1.41 10.14
N ARG A 166 -31.62 -1.34 10.57
CA ARG A 166 -30.70 -0.24 10.27
C ARG A 166 -30.23 -0.25 8.82
N ASN A 167 -29.96 -1.43 8.26
CA ASN A 167 -29.47 -1.58 6.89
C ASN A 167 -30.47 -2.36 6.02
N LYS A 168 -31.45 -1.63 5.49
CA LYS A 168 -32.50 -2.19 4.62
C LYS A 168 -31.97 -2.73 3.28
N GLU A 169 -30.87 -2.17 2.78
CA GLU A 169 -30.22 -2.62 1.54
C GLU A 169 -29.62 -4.01 1.71
N LEU A 170 -28.85 -4.23 2.79
CA LEU A 170 -28.33 -5.54 3.17
C LEU A 170 -29.46 -6.57 3.29
N THR A 171 -30.53 -6.20 3.99
CA THR A 171 -31.72 -7.05 4.17
C THR A 171 -32.35 -7.43 2.83
N LEU A 172 -32.47 -6.49 1.90
CA LEU A 172 -33.00 -6.76 0.57
C LEU A 172 -32.09 -7.73 -0.20
N MET A 173 -30.79 -7.48 -0.23
CA MET A 173 -29.82 -8.34 -0.92
C MET A 173 -29.85 -9.77 -0.39
N LEU A 174 -29.86 -9.95 0.94
CA LEU A 174 -29.90 -11.28 1.56
C LEU A 174 -31.23 -11.99 1.29
N LYS A 175 -32.37 -11.28 1.28
CA LYS A 175 -33.67 -11.86 0.91
C LYS A 175 -33.73 -12.27 -0.56
N CYS A 176 -33.19 -11.45 -1.47
CA CYS A 176 -33.06 -11.81 -2.88
C CYS A 176 -32.21 -13.07 -3.03
N GLN A 177 -31.08 -13.14 -2.34
CA GLN A 177 -30.21 -14.31 -2.38
C GLN A 177 -30.89 -15.56 -1.80
N GLN A 178 -31.58 -15.44 -0.65
CA GLN A 178 -32.38 -16.52 -0.06
C GLN A 178 -33.45 -17.03 -1.03
N TYR A 179 -34.11 -16.14 -1.77
CA TYR A 179 -35.11 -16.52 -2.77
C TYR A 179 -34.48 -17.29 -3.94
N VAL A 180 -33.34 -16.80 -4.47
CA VAL A 180 -32.60 -17.48 -5.55
C VAL A 180 -32.17 -18.88 -5.10
N GLU A 181 -31.68 -19.03 -3.88
CA GLU A 181 -31.29 -20.33 -3.31
C GLU A 181 -32.49 -21.27 -3.12
N MET A 182 -33.61 -20.76 -2.59
CA MET A 182 -34.83 -21.54 -2.46
C MET A 182 -35.35 -22.03 -3.83
N TYR A 183 -35.30 -21.16 -4.84
CA TYR A 183 -35.67 -21.52 -6.21
C TYR A 183 -34.70 -22.56 -6.80
N ALA A 184 -33.40 -22.42 -6.58
CA ALA A 184 -32.37 -23.38 -7.01
C ALA A 184 -32.66 -24.79 -6.45
N ILE A 185 -32.91 -24.86 -5.15
CA ILE A 185 -33.22 -26.11 -4.42
C ILE A 185 -34.49 -26.75 -4.97
N ALA A 186 -35.56 -25.97 -5.15
CA ALA A 186 -36.85 -26.46 -5.64
C ALA A 186 -36.77 -27.04 -7.06
N ASN A 187 -35.95 -26.43 -7.93
CA ASN A 187 -35.81 -26.85 -9.32
C ASN A 187 -34.66 -27.84 -9.56
N ARG A 188 -33.95 -28.28 -8.50
CA ARG A 188 -32.72 -29.10 -8.57
C ARG A 188 -31.66 -28.52 -9.52
N VAL A 189 -31.66 -27.19 -9.67
CA VAL A 189 -30.65 -26.48 -10.47
C VAL A 189 -29.56 -26.02 -9.53
N SER A 190 -28.32 -26.40 -9.80
CA SER A 190 -27.18 -25.88 -9.05
C SER A 190 -26.87 -24.47 -9.56
N ILE A 191 -27.39 -23.42 -8.92
CA ILE A 191 -27.08 -22.01 -9.25
C ILE A 191 -25.75 -21.58 -8.57
N PHE A 192 -24.89 -22.53 -8.20
CA PHE A 192 -23.65 -22.22 -7.50
C PHE A 192 -22.78 -21.25 -8.32
N LEU A 193 -22.60 -20.04 -7.76
CA LEU A 193 -21.51 -19.08 -7.95
C LEU A 193 -21.51 -18.05 -9.09
N HIS A 194 -22.35 -18.09 -10.12
CA HIS A 194 -22.16 -17.09 -11.21
C HIS A 194 -22.68 -15.67 -10.93
N LEU A 195 -23.60 -15.47 -9.98
CA LEU A 195 -24.10 -14.11 -9.66
C LEU A 195 -23.23 -13.35 -8.65
N PHE A 196 -22.45 -14.05 -7.80
CA PHE A 196 -21.60 -13.40 -6.80
C PHE A 196 -20.17 -13.11 -7.26
N GLN A 197 -19.71 -13.70 -8.37
CA GLN A 197 -18.46 -13.24 -9.02
C GLN A 197 -18.65 -11.92 -9.79
N ILE A 198 -19.88 -11.57 -10.19
CA ILE A 198 -20.15 -10.38 -11.01
C ILE A 198 -20.23 -9.09 -10.16
N THR A 199 -20.58 -9.18 -8.88
CA THR A 199 -20.80 -7.98 -8.06
C THR A 199 -19.57 -7.47 -7.31
N GLY A 200 -18.42 -8.15 -7.36
CA GLY A 200 -17.16 -7.63 -6.79
C GLY A 200 -17.24 -7.22 -5.31
N ALA A 201 -18.27 -7.68 -4.59
CA ALA A 201 -18.53 -7.29 -3.23
C ALA A 201 -17.55 -8.02 -2.32
N ARG A 202 -16.44 -7.36 -2.02
CA ARG A 202 -15.55 -7.70 -0.91
C ARG A 202 -16.33 -7.50 0.39
N TRP A 203 -16.73 -8.59 1.01
CA TRP A 203 -17.20 -8.65 2.41
C TRP A 203 -16.03 -8.89 3.34
#